data_AF-A0A3A8Z971-F1
#
_entry.id   AF-A0A3A8Z971-F1
#
_cell.length_a   1.000
_cell.length_b   1.000
_cell.length_c   1.000
_cell.angle_alpha   90.00
_cell.angle_beta   90.00
_cell.angle_gamma   90.00
#
_symmetry.space_group_name_H-M   'P 1'
#
loop_
_entity.id
_entity.type
_entity.pdbx_description
1 polymer ?
#
loop_
_entity_poly.entity_id
_entity_poly.type
_entity_poly.pdbx_seq_one_letter_code
_entity_poly.pdbx_strand_id
1 'polypeptide(L)'
;MNDYIMQQYRRGLVSPEMRAYVEEELRSEAEYETAERAYYSRTSPFEYSPSPPTDEEIALYNDEQYKKKLNLARDEKGRLKKGATIARKRICDEEDLWSLYSMGCTVKEIIELRGCSKSTVYNVIKKYKEKGADIEKQKFPVPNFATQ
;
A
#
# COMPACT_ATOMS: atom_id res chain seq x y z
N MET A 1 -19.08 46.87 -17.59
CA MET A 1 -19.61 47.98 -18.43
C MET A 1 -18.54 48.56 -19.37
N ASN A 2 -18.89 49.18 -20.52
CA ASN A 2 -17.90 49.76 -21.47
C ASN A 2 -17.35 51.11 -20.98
N ASP A 3 -16.04 51.32 -21.07
CA ASP A 3 -15.32 52.51 -20.57
C ASP A 3 -15.84 53.84 -21.12
N TYR A 4 -16.27 53.86 -22.38
CA TYR A 4 -16.86 55.04 -23.01
C TYR A 4 -18.17 55.47 -22.32
N ILE A 5 -19.04 54.51 -22.00
CA ILE A 5 -20.34 54.77 -21.35
C ILE A 5 -20.12 55.29 -19.93
N MET A 6 -19.17 54.71 -19.20
CA MET A 6 -18.78 55.17 -17.86
C MET A 6 -18.15 56.57 -17.86
N GLN A 7 -17.45 56.95 -18.93
CA GLN A 7 -16.91 58.31 -19.09
C GLN A 7 -18.03 59.32 -19.32
N GLN A 8 -19.01 59.01 -20.18
CA GLN A 8 -20.15 59.90 -20.43
C GLN A 8 -21.08 60.02 -19.24
N TYR A 9 -21.29 58.94 -18.49
CA TYR A 9 -22.04 58.93 -17.23
C TYR A 9 -21.38 59.88 -16.21
N ARG A 10 -20.05 59.77 -16.01
CA ARG A 10 -19.29 60.68 -15.13
C ARG A 10 -19.35 62.15 -15.56
N ARG A 11 -19.50 62.41 -16.86
CA ARG A 11 -19.68 63.77 -17.42
C ARG A 11 -21.14 64.25 -17.37
N GLY A 12 -22.09 63.42 -16.93
CA GLY A 12 -23.52 63.75 -16.89
C GLY A 12 -24.18 63.85 -18.27
N LEU A 13 -23.56 63.29 -19.32
CA LEU A 13 -23.99 63.40 -20.72
C LEU A 13 -24.89 62.25 -21.18
N VAL A 14 -25.42 61.48 -20.22
CA VAL A 14 -26.23 60.28 -20.46
C VAL A 14 -27.70 60.59 -20.19
N SER A 15 -28.62 60.02 -20.97
CA SER A 15 -30.06 60.22 -20.77
C SER A 15 -30.51 59.70 -19.40
N PRO A 16 -31.62 60.21 -18.83
CA PRO A 16 -32.11 59.75 -17.52
C PRO A 16 -32.36 58.24 -17.43
N GLU A 17 -32.88 57.63 -18.51
CA GLU A 17 -33.11 56.17 -18.58
C GLU A 17 -31.79 55.39 -18.56
N MET A 18 -30.82 55.81 -19.37
CA MET A 18 -29.50 55.19 -19.41
C MET A 18 -28.74 55.40 -18.10
N ARG A 19 -28.99 56.51 -17.39
CA ARG A 19 -28.44 56.77 -16.07
C ARG A 19 -28.97 55.79 -15.03
N ALA A 20 -30.27 55.54 -15.03
CA ALA A 20 -30.90 54.56 -14.14
C ALA A 20 -30.34 53.15 -14.38
N TYR A 21 -30.18 52.76 -15.65
CA TYR A 21 -29.56 51.48 -16.01
C TYR A 21 -28.10 51.35 -15.51
N VAL A 22 -27.28 52.39 -15.67
CA VAL A 22 -25.90 52.40 -15.17
C VAL A 22 -25.84 52.34 -13.64
N GLU A 23 -26.72 53.07 -12.96
CA GLU A 23 -26.81 53.06 -11.49
C GLU A 23 -27.27 51.71 -10.94
N GLU A 24 -28.17 51.01 -11.63
CA GLU A 24 -28.62 49.66 -11.29
C GLU A 24 -27.51 48.62 -11.47
N GLU A 25 -26.79 48.67 -12.59
CA GLU A 25 -25.63 47.80 -12.85
C GLU A 25 -24.54 47.98 -11.79
N LEU A 26 -24.17 49.24 -11.48
CA LEU A 26 -23.18 49.53 -10.44
C LEU A 26 -23.62 49.03 -9.05
N ARG A 27 -24.91 49.08 -8.76
CA ARG A 27 -25.47 48.53 -7.51
C ARG A 27 -25.37 47.01 -7.49
N SER A 28 -25.75 46.35 -8.58
CA SER A 28 -25.65 44.89 -8.71
C SER A 28 -24.21 44.40 -8.60
N GLU A 29 -23.25 45.08 -9.24
CA GLU A 29 -21.82 44.77 -9.13
C GLU A 29 -21.33 44.90 -7.68
N ALA A 30 -21.72 45.96 -6.97
CA ALA A 30 -21.35 46.18 -5.57
C ALA A 30 -21.97 45.13 -4.62
N GLU A 31 -23.23 44.74 -4.85
CA GLU A 31 -23.89 43.67 -4.10
C GLU A 31 -23.19 42.33 -4.30
N TYR A 32 -22.82 42.00 -5.55
CA TYR A 32 -22.07 40.80 -5.88
C TYR A 32 -20.68 40.78 -5.22
N GLU A 33 -19.91 41.87 -5.32
CA GLU A 33 -18.59 41.98 -4.70
C GLU A 33 -18.67 41.82 -3.17
N THR A 34 -19.70 42.42 -2.56
CA THR A 34 -19.93 42.31 -1.11
C THR A 34 -20.27 40.88 -0.71
N ALA A 35 -21.14 40.21 -1.47
CA ALA A 35 -21.52 38.82 -1.24
C ALA A 35 -20.34 37.85 -1.44
N GLU A 36 -19.53 38.07 -2.48
CA GLU A 36 -18.32 37.30 -2.77
C GLU A 36 -17.29 37.48 -1.65
N ARG A 37 -17.05 38.72 -1.21
CA ARG A 37 -16.16 39.01 -0.09
C ARG A 37 -16.64 38.35 1.20
N ALA A 38 -17.94 38.37 1.48
CA ALA A 38 -18.52 37.70 2.64
C ALA A 38 -18.39 36.18 2.55
N TYR A 39 -18.58 35.60 1.36
CA TYR A 39 -18.38 34.18 1.10
C TYR A 39 -16.93 33.77 1.39
N TYR A 40 -15.95 34.42 0.75
CA TYR A 40 -14.54 34.09 0.96
C TYR A 40 -14.04 34.41 2.36
N SER A 41 -14.56 35.45 3.03
CA SER A 41 -14.24 35.69 4.44
C SER A 41 -14.78 34.59 5.36
N ARG A 42 -15.95 34.03 5.04
CA ARG A 42 -16.60 32.96 5.81
C ARG A 42 -15.99 31.58 5.52
N THR A 43 -15.60 31.33 4.29
CA THR A 43 -15.07 30.04 3.83
C THR A 43 -13.55 30.02 3.76
N SER A 44 -12.87 31.13 4.08
CA SER A 44 -11.41 31.20 4.19
C SER A 44 -10.96 30.02 5.03
N PRO A 45 -10.31 29.01 4.43
CA PRO A 45 -9.81 27.90 5.18
C PRO A 45 -8.81 28.49 6.16
N PHE A 46 -9.07 28.35 7.46
CA PHE A 46 -8.07 28.62 8.47
C PHE A 46 -6.87 27.76 8.08
N GLU A 47 -5.82 28.38 7.53
CA GLU A 47 -4.58 27.68 7.22
C GLU A 47 -4.02 27.24 8.56
N TYR A 48 -4.39 26.03 8.95
CA TYR A 48 -3.80 25.35 10.07
C TYR A 48 -2.34 25.14 9.69
N SER A 49 -1.49 26.07 10.10
CA SER A 49 -0.06 25.90 10.07
C SER A 49 0.27 24.99 11.25
N PRO A 50 0.51 23.68 11.05
CA PRO A 50 0.86 22.81 12.15
C PRO A 50 2.11 23.37 12.80
N SER A 51 2.08 23.45 14.13
CA SER A 51 3.25 23.81 14.91
C SER A 51 4.39 22.83 14.56
N PRO A 52 5.65 23.29 14.51
CA PRO A 52 6.77 22.37 14.36
C PRO A 52 6.71 21.32 15.48
N PRO A 53 6.96 20.04 15.17
CA PRO A 53 6.85 18.97 16.16
C PRO A 53 7.85 19.20 17.29
N THR A 54 7.44 18.82 18.49
CA THR A 54 8.30 18.93 19.68
C THR A 54 9.39 17.86 19.67
N ASP A 55 10.48 18.08 20.41
CA ASP A 55 11.58 17.11 20.53
C ASP A 55 11.10 15.74 21.05
N GLU A 56 10.06 15.72 21.89
CA GLU A 56 9.44 14.49 22.40
C GLU A 56 8.71 13.72 21.29
N GLU A 57 7.98 14.41 20.42
CA GLU A 57 7.29 13.80 19.27
C GLU A 57 8.31 13.24 18.26
N ILE A 58 9.41 13.96 18.04
CA ILE A 58 10.51 13.51 17.18
C ILE A 58 11.16 12.25 17.76
N ALA A 59 11.39 12.21 19.07
CA ALA A 59 11.97 11.05 19.75
C ALA A 59 11.05 9.81 19.66
N LEU A 60 9.75 9.98 19.90
CA LEU A 60 8.75 8.92 19.76
C LEU A 60 8.69 8.39 18.33
N TYR A 61 8.63 9.28 17.34
CA TYR A 61 8.63 8.89 15.93
C TYR A 61 9.87 8.07 15.56
N ASN A 62 11.05 8.52 15.98
CA ASN A 62 12.31 7.81 15.71
C ASN A 62 12.35 6.43 16.38
N ASP A 63 11.88 6.30 17.62
CA ASP A 63 11.80 5.03 18.34
C ASP A 63 10.82 4.05 17.66
N GLU A 64 9.65 4.54 17.21
CA GLU A 64 8.71 3.72 16.44
C GLU A 64 9.30 3.25 15.10
N GLN A 65 9.96 4.14 14.37
CA GLN A 65 10.62 3.80 13.10
C GLN A 65 11.73 2.78 13.32
N TYR A 66 12.50 2.92 14.40
CA TYR A 66 13.53 1.97 14.79
C TYR A 66 12.94 0.59 15.11
N LYS A 67 11.86 0.53 15.90
CA LYS A 67 11.14 -0.72 16.22
C LYS A 67 10.54 -1.40 14.98
N LYS A 68 9.99 -0.61 14.04
CA LYS A 68 9.49 -1.09 12.74
C LYS A 68 10.60 -1.74 11.91
N LYS A 69 11.75 -1.06 11.77
CA LYS A 69 12.93 -1.60 11.07
C LYS A 69 13.43 -2.92 11.68
N LEU A 70 13.39 -3.03 13.00
CA LEU A 70 13.80 -4.25 13.72
C LEU A 70 12.72 -5.35 13.77
N ASN A 71 11.53 -5.13 13.18
CA ASN A 71 10.38 -6.06 13.24
C ASN A 71 10.05 -6.49 14.70
N LEU A 72 10.22 -5.59 15.67
CA LEU A 72 10.01 -5.86 17.10
C LEU A 72 8.54 -5.84 17.50
N ALA A 73 7.66 -6.46 16.71
CA ALA A 73 6.27 -6.64 17.12
C ALA A 73 6.23 -7.58 18.32
N ARG A 74 5.93 -7.03 19.50
CA ARG A 74 5.80 -7.75 20.77
C ARG A 74 4.34 -8.01 21.11
N ASP A 75 4.07 -9.06 21.88
CA ASP A 75 2.77 -9.28 22.49
C ASP A 75 2.58 -8.40 23.75
N GLU A 76 1.40 -8.44 24.35
CA GLU A 76 1.06 -7.69 25.59
C GLU A 76 1.96 -8.07 26.77
N LYS A 77 2.67 -9.20 26.69
CA LYS A 77 3.64 -9.68 27.70
C LYS A 77 5.10 -9.41 27.30
N GLY A 78 5.34 -8.67 26.21
CA GLY A 78 6.68 -8.27 25.74
C GLY A 78 7.44 -9.34 24.95
N ARG A 79 6.83 -10.48 24.61
CA ARG A 79 7.47 -11.55 23.83
C ARG A 79 7.49 -11.21 22.35
N LEU A 80 8.58 -11.56 21.68
CA LEU A 80 8.76 -11.31 20.26
C LEU A 80 7.89 -12.24 19.40
N LYS A 81 7.03 -11.69 18.52
CA LYS A 81 6.17 -12.49 17.61
C LYS A 81 6.95 -13.30 16.57
N LYS A 82 8.25 -13.07 16.42
CA LYS A 82 9.15 -13.82 15.52
C LYS A 82 9.08 -15.33 15.76
N GLY A 83 8.99 -15.76 17.02
CA GLY A 83 8.87 -17.19 17.38
C GLY A 83 7.62 -17.85 16.81
N ALA A 84 6.47 -17.14 16.84
CA ALA A 84 5.21 -17.63 16.29
C ALA A 84 5.27 -17.74 14.75
N THR A 85 5.89 -16.77 14.07
CA THR A 85 6.10 -16.83 12.62
C THR A 85 7.02 -17.98 12.21
N ILE A 86 8.08 -18.24 13.00
CA ILE A 86 8.98 -19.39 12.78
C ILE A 86 8.25 -20.71 13.02
N ALA A 87 7.41 -20.81 14.05
CA ALA A 87 6.61 -22.00 14.31
C ALA A 87 5.61 -22.29 13.18
N ARG A 88 4.98 -21.26 12.57
CA ARG A 88 4.14 -21.43 11.37
C ARG A 88 4.91 -21.95 10.15
N LYS A 89 6.21 -21.70 10.02
CA LYS A 89 7.01 -22.27 8.93
C LYS A 89 7.18 -23.80 9.03
N ARG A 90 6.82 -24.42 10.16
CA ARG A 90 6.74 -25.89 10.28
C ARG A 90 5.55 -26.51 9.54
N ILE A 91 4.74 -25.74 8.82
CA ILE A 91 3.61 -26.26 8.02
C ILE A 91 4.11 -27.00 6.74
N CYS A 92 5.40 -26.93 6.41
CA CYS A 92 5.97 -27.56 5.23
C CYS A 92 6.76 -28.82 5.58
N ASP A 93 6.06 -29.92 5.88
CA ASP A 93 6.67 -31.23 6.10
C ASP A 93 7.17 -31.83 4.77
N GLU A 94 8.44 -32.23 4.72
CA GLU A 94 9.09 -32.72 3.48
C GLU A 94 8.45 -34.02 2.95
N GLU A 95 8.09 -34.94 3.84
CA GLU A 95 7.49 -36.24 3.48
C GLU A 95 6.12 -36.07 2.84
N ASP A 96 5.38 -35.09 3.34
CA ASP A 96 4.03 -34.77 2.89
C ASP A 96 4.04 -33.98 1.56
N LEU A 97 5.04 -33.11 1.37
CA LEU A 97 5.32 -32.51 0.05
C LEU A 97 5.66 -33.58 -1.00
N TRP A 98 6.44 -34.59 -0.63
CA TRP A 98 6.77 -35.70 -1.52
C TRP A 98 5.56 -36.61 -1.80
N SER A 99 4.75 -36.93 -0.79
CA SER A 99 3.56 -37.77 -0.95
C SER A 99 2.58 -37.13 -1.93
N LEU A 100 2.27 -35.83 -1.78
CA LEU A 100 1.40 -35.09 -2.70
C LEU A 100 1.92 -35.08 -4.14
N TYR A 101 3.24 -34.88 -4.32
CA TYR A 101 3.85 -34.94 -5.64
C TYR A 101 3.78 -36.36 -6.24
N SER A 102 4.01 -37.39 -5.43
CA SER A 102 3.94 -38.80 -5.85
C SER A 102 2.51 -39.24 -6.19
N MET A 103 1.50 -38.61 -5.58
CA MET A 103 0.07 -38.79 -5.91
C MET A 103 -0.34 -38.06 -7.20
N GLY A 104 0.57 -37.31 -7.84
CA GLY A 104 0.33 -36.63 -9.11
C GLY A 104 -0.11 -35.17 -8.98
N CYS A 105 -0.13 -34.59 -7.78
CA CYS A 105 -0.42 -33.16 -7.62
C CYS A 105 0.68 -32.30 -8.28
N THR A 106 0.26 -31.23 -8.94
CA THR A 106 1.17 -30.27 -9.53
C THR A 106 1.82 -29.41 -8.45
N VAL A 107 3.01 -28.87 -8.75
CA VAL A 107 3.72 -27.97 -7.83
C VAL A 107 2.85 -26.75 -7.45
N LYS A 108 2.00 -26.27 -8.36
CA LYS A 108 1.10 -25.15 -8.11
C LYS A 108 0.05 -25.50 -7.04
N GLU A 109 -0.59 -26.65 -7.16
CA GLU A 109 -1.58 -27.14 -6.19
C GLU A 109 -0.96 -27.39 -4.82
N ILE A 110 0.26 -27.92 -4.77
CA ILE A 110 0.99 -28.15 -3.52
C ILE A 110 1.28 -26.83 -2.79
N ILE A 111 1.66 -25.78 -3.54
CA ILE A 111 1.90 -24.43 -2.98
C ILE A 111 0.60 -23.86 -2.41
N GLU A 112 -0.52 -24.00 -3.12
CA GLU A 112 -1.82 -23.50 -2.68
C GLU A 112 -2.34 -24.26 -1.44
N LEU A 113 -2.17 -25.58 -1.40
CA LEU A 113 -2.65 -26.44 -0.30
C LEU A 113 -1.84 -26.29 1.00
N ARG A 114 -0.52 -26.15 0.89
CA ARG A 114 0.38 -26.12 2.06
C ARG A 114 0.91 -24.72 2.40
N GLY A 115 0.74 -23.74 1.52
CA GLY A 115 1.29 -22.39 1.71
C GLY A 115 2.81 -22.34 1.73
N CYS A 116 3.47 -23.35 1.16
CA CYS A 116 4.92 -23.46 1.12
C CYS A 116 5.51 -22.59 0.01
N SER A 117 6.76 -22.14 0.20
CA SER A 117 7.45 -21.41 -0.86
C SER A 117 7.75 -22.34 -2.04
N LYS A 118 7.67 -21.81 -3.26
CA LYS A 118 7.95 -22.56 -4.50
C LYS A 118 9.30 -23.27 -4.45
N SER A 119 10.35 -22.60 -3.96
CA SER A 119 11.70 -23.17 -3.85
C SER A 119 11.76 -24.34 -2.86
N THR A 120 11.01 -24.29 -1.76
CA THR A 120 10.90 -25.41 -0.81
C THR A 120 10.38 -26.65 -1.52
N VAL A 121 9.28 -26.52 -2.29
CA VAL A 121 8.66 -27.66 -2.99
C VAL A 121 9.63 -28.28 -4.00
N TYR A 122 10.28 -27.47 -4.83
CA TYR A 122 11.26 -27.98 -5.80
C TYR A 122 12.47 -28.63 -5.15
N ASN A 123 12.99 -28.07 -4.05
CA ASN A 123 14.14 -28.63 -3.34
C ASN A 123 13.82 -30.00 -2.74
N VAL A 124 12.62 -30.17 -2.16
CA VAL A 124 12.16 -31.45 -1.64
C VAL A 124 12.01 -32.47 -2.77
N ILE A 125 11.32 -32.12 -3.85
CA ILE A 125 11.16 -33.01 -5.00
C ILE A 125 12.53 -33.43 -5.57
N LYS A 126 13.47 -32.49 -5.70
CA LYS A 126 14.83 -32.76 -6.16
C LYS A 126 15.55 -33.73 -5.23
N LYS A 127 15.53 -33.47 -3.92
CA LYS A 127 16.16 -34.30 -2.88
C LYS A 127 15.63 -35.74 -2.91
N TYR A 128 14.33 -35.94 -3.07
CA TYR A 128 13.75 -37.29 -3.13
C TYR A 128 13.98 -37.99 -4.48
N LYS A 129 14.02 -37.25 -5.60
CA LYS A 129 14.43 -37.81 -6.90
C LYS A 129 15.88 -38.28 -6.90
N GLU A 130 16.78 -37.49 -6.31
CA GLU A 130 18.20 -37.86 -6.16
C GLU A 130 18.38 -39.08 -5.26
N LYS A 131 17.65 -39.15 -4.14
CA LYS A 131 17.63 -40.34 -3.27
C LYS A 131 17.08 -41.58 -3.96
N GLY A 132 16.07 -41.45 -4.81
CA GLY A 132 15.54 -42.57 -5.62
C GLY A 132 16.53 -43.08 -6.67
N ALA A 133 17.31 -42.18 -7.27
CA ALA A 133 18.35 -42.52 -8.25
C ALA A 133 19.54 -43.27 -7.64
N ASP A 134 19.82 -43.08 -6.35
CA ASP A 134 20.88 -43.81 -5.65
C ASP A 134 20.49 -45.26 -5.30
N ILE A 135 19.19 -45.54 -5.09
CA ILE A 135 18.70 -46.91 -4.83
C ILE A 135 18.81 -47.78 -6.10
N GLU A 136 18.57 -47.19 -7.28
CA GLU A 136 18.64 -47.90 -8.55
C GLU A 136 20.09 -48.23 -8.96
N LYS A 137 21.05 -47.36 -8.61
CA LYS A 137 22.49 -47.57 -8.84
C LYS A 137 23.14 -48.60 -7.90
N GLN A 138 22.49 -48.94 -6.79
CA GLN A 138 22.96 -49.97 -5.84
C GLN A 138 22.48 -51.39 -6.19
N LYS A 139 21.80 -51.62 -7.32
CA LYS A 139 21.64 -52.97 -7.86
C LYS A 139 22.97 -53.44 -8.47
N PHE A 140 23.86 -53.93 -7.61
CA PHE A 140 25.09 -54.61 -8.03
C PHE A 140 24.75 -55.77 -8.99
N PRO A 141 25.58 -56.05 -10.01
CA PRO A 141 25.40 -57.22 -10.85
C PRO A 141 25.54 -58.48 -9.99
N VAL A 142 24.51 -59.32 -9.98
CA VAL A 142 24.49 -60.59 -9.25
C VAL A 142 25.58 -61.50 -9.84
N PRO A 143 26.50 -62.07 -9.04
CA PRO A 143 27.47 -63.03 -9.55
C PRO A 143 26.73 -64.29 -10.02
N ASN A 144 26.88 -64.63 -11.30
CA ASN A 144 26.48 -65.92 -11.84
C ASN A 144 27.39 -67.00 -11.22
N PHE A 145 26.88 -67.74 -10.25
CA PHE A 145 27.51 -68.99 -9.82
C PHE A 145 27.18 -70.06 -10.86
N ALA A 146 28.00 -70.13 -11.91
CA ALA A 146 28.03 -71.30 -12.78
C ALA A 146 28.65 -72.46 -11.98
N THR A 147 27.78 -73.38 -11.54
CA THR A 147 28.16 -74.72 -11.05
C THR A 147 28.88 -75.50 -12.14
N GLN A 148 30.08 -75.98 -11.82
CA GLN A 148 30.64 -77.25 -12.30
C GLN A 148 31.76 -77.72 -11.35
#